data_AF-A0A6Y1NLN8-F1
#
_entry.id   AF-A0A6Y1NLN8-F1
#
_cell.length_a   1.000
_cell.length_b   1.000
_cell.length_c   1.000
_cell.angle_alpha   90.00
_cell.angle_beta   90.00
_cell.angle_gamma   90.00
#
_symmetry.space_group_name_H-M   'P 1'
#
loop_
_entity.id
_entity.type
_entity.pdbx_description
1 polymer ?
#
loop_
_entity_poly.entity_id
_entity_poly.type
_entity_poly.pdbx_seq_one_letter_code
_entity_poly.pdbx_strand_id
1 'polypeptide(L)'
;FGVLCLSKIPNNHLMWSHYAQNHTGIMFEIDIEKLKECTVIANTLKKIKYTEQFPEITFEMIKGMNKELFPEEAKKLFEVLLLTKQEIWNYENEYRSIIPIKNLAENGLFSLPKECFKSVTLGCAMQEQDRNKILCMIHNHLPETNIFENKINKRNYSLDHLKV
;
A
#
# COMPACT_ATOMS: atom_id res chain seq x y z
N PHE A 1 13.42 -8.15 -4.01
CA PHE A 1 13.07 -6.73 -3.86
C PHE A 1 12.10 -6.58 -2.71
N GLY A 2 12.02 -5.41 -2.08
CA GLY A 2 10.88 -5.04 -1.25
C GLY A 2 9.80 -4.39 -2.11
N VAL A 3 8.53 -4.67 -1.83
CA VAL A 3 7.38 -4.10 -2.53
C VAL A 3 6.44 -3.48 -1.51
N LEU A 4 6.20 -2.16 -1.61
CA LEU A 4 5.23 -1.43 -0.82
C LEU A 4 4.02 -1.14 -1.70
N CYS A 5 2.88 -1.73 -1.37
CA CYS A 5 1.61 -1.52 -2.07
C CYS A 5 0.77 -0.47 -1.34
N LEU A 6 0.29 0.53 -2.08
CA LEU A 6 -0.50 1.66 -1.57
C LEU A 6 -1.75 1.85 -2.44
N SER A 7 -2.78 2.45 -1.88
CA SER A 7 -4.02 2.80 -2.59
C SER A 7 -4.34 4.28 -2.42
N LYS A 8 -5.03 4.88 -3.40
CA LYS A 8 -5.62 6.21 -3.28
C LYS A 8 -7.04 6.22 -2.67
N ILE A 9 -7.62 5.06 -2.37
CA ILE A 9 -9.02 4.95 -1.96
C ILE A 9 -9.09 4.46 -0.51
N PRO A 10 -9.32 5.33 0.49
CA PRO A 10 -9.24 4.94 1.89
C PRO A 10 -10.43 4.10 2.39
N ASN A 11 -11.57 4.13 1.69
CA ASN A 11 -12.85 3.60 2.18
C ASN A 11 -13.52 2.57 1.25
N ASN A 12 -12.76 1.89 0.39
CA ASN A 12 -13.28 0.80 -0.43
C ASN A 12 -13.59 -0.43 0.45
N HIS A 13 -14.86 -0.81 0.56
CA HIS A 13 -15.27 -1.92 1.43
C HIS A 13 -14.63 -3.27 1.05
N LEU A 14 -14.39 -3.54 -0.24
CA LEU A 14 -13.72 -4.77 -0.67
C LEU A 14 -12.28 -4.80 -0.16
N MET A 15 -11.56 -3.67 -0.22
CA MET A 15 -10.20 -3.60 0.32
C MET A 15 -10.16 -3.79 1.84
N TRP A 16 -11.14 -3.25 2.56
CA TRP A 16 -11.26 -3.48 4.01
C TRP A 16 -11.57 -4.95 4.34
N SER A 17 -12.31 -5.64 3.48
CA SER A 17 -12.51 -7.08 3.58
C SER A 17 -11.20 -7.85 3.38
N HIS A 18 -10.49 -7.57 2.28
CA HIS A 18 -9.30 -8.32 1.87
C HIS A 18 -8.04 -8.01 2.69
N TYR A 19 -7.76 -6.73 2.97
CA TYR A 19 -6.47 -6.29 3.51
C TYR A 19 -6.54 -5.86 4.98
N ALA A 20 -7.73 -5.67 5.53
CA ALA A 20 -7.92 -5.26 6.94
C ALA A 20 -8.63 -6.35 7.75
N GLN A 21 -8.31 -7.63 7.48
CA GLN A 21 -8.81 -8.79 8.22
C GLN A 21 -10.34 -8.76 8.39
N ASN A 22 -11.09 -8.69 7.28
CA ASN A 22 -12.55 -8.57 7.31
C ASN A 22 -13.04 -7.38 8.15
N HIS A 23 -12.50 -6.18 7.90
CA HIS A 23 -12.85 -4.94 8.60
C HIS A 23 -12.50 -4.87 10.09
N THR A 24 -11.68 -5.77 10.64
CA THR A 24 -11.21 -5.68 12.05
C THR A 24 -9.84 -4.99 12.20
N GLY A 25 -9.14 -4.75 11.08
CA GLY A 25 -7.79 -4.19 11.05
C GLY A 25 -7.75 -2.66 11.03
N ILE A 26 -6.59 -2.12 10.64
CA ILE A 26 -6.33 -0.68 10.50
C ILE A 26 -5.74 -0.35 9.13
N MET A 27 -5.81 0.92 8.76
CA MET A 27 -5.21 1.46 7.55
C MET A 27 -4.43 2.73 7.88
N PHE A 28 -3.19 2.81 7.40
CA PHE A 28 -2.33 3.99 7.54
C PHE A 28 -2.42 4.85 6.29
N GLU A 29 -2.76 6.13 6.46
CA GLU A 29 -2.65 7.14 5.41
C GLU A 29 -1.27 7.78 5.46
N ILE A 30 -0.58 7.73 4.33
CA ILE A 30 0.79 8.24 4.20
C ILE A 30 0.78 9.55 3.39
N ASP A 31 1.40 10.59 3.95
CA ASP A 31 1.74 11.81 3.24
C ASP A 31 2.94 11.55 2.32
N ILE A 32 2.68 11.54 1.02
CA ILE A 32 3.69 11.25 0.00
C ILE A 32 4.74 12.36 -0.10
N GLU A 33 4.38 13.62 0.14
CA GLU A 33 5.35 14.72 0.05
C GLU A 33 6.36 14.63 1.19
N LYS A 34 5.88 14.40 2.43
CA LYS A 34 6.78 14.13 3.56
C LYS A 34 7.61 12.86 3.34
N LEU A 35 7.03 11.83 2.74
CA LEU A 35 7.78 10.60 2.44
C LEU A 35 8.91 10.84 1.42
N LYS A 36 8.73 11.75 0.44
CA LYS A 36 9.76 12.14 -0.54
C LYS A 36 10.92 12.88 0.12
N GLU A 37 10.64 13.75 1.08
CA GLU A 37 11.67 14.51 1.78
C GLU A 37 12.64 13.60 2.55
N CYS A 38 12.14 12.47 3.06
CA CYS A 38 12.90 11.60 3.93
C CYS A 38 13.43 10.32 3.27
N THR A 39 12.83 9.87 2.15
CA THR A 39 13.12 8.53 1.61
C THR A 39 13.11 8.46 0.10
N VAL A 40 13.95 7.58 -0.46
CA VAL A 40 13.92 7.23 -1.89
C VAL A 40 12.67 6.42 -2.28
N ILE A 41 11.92 5.90 -1.30
CA ILE A 41 10.74 5.06 -1.50
C ILE A 41 9.68 5.82 -2.30
N ALA A 42 9.50 7.11 -2.02
CA ALA A 42 8.50 7.90 -2.72
C ALA A 42 8.83 8.12 -4.20
N ASN A 43 10.12 8.20 -4.54
CA ASN A 43 10.59 8.42 -5.91
C ASN A 43 10.40 7.19 -6.81
N THR A 44 10.19 6.02 -6.21
CA THR A 44 9.95 4.76 -6.93
C THR A 44 8.48 4.36 -7.00
N LEU A 45 7.54 5.20 -6.54
CA LEU A 45 6.11 4.93 -6.70
C LEU A 45 5.73 4.90 -8.19
N LYS A 46 5.10 3.81 -8.59
CA LYS A 46 4.53 3.63 -9.93
C LYS A 46 3.09 3.16 -9.81
N LYS A 47 2.22 3.72 -10.65
CA LYS A 47 0.83 3.29 -10.76
C LYS A 47 0.78 1.90 -11.38
N ILE A 48 -0.09 1.03 -10.86
CA ILE A 48 -0.36 -0.28 -11.46
C ILE A 48 -1.11 -0.11 -12.78
N LYS A 49 -0.65 -0.88 -13.79
CA LYS A 49 -1.34 -1.08 -15.05
C LYS A 49 -2.32 -2.23 -14.88
N TYR A 50 -3.60 -1.92 -15.04
CA TYR A 50 -4.66 -2.91 -15.04
C TYR A 50 -4.94 -3.39 -16.47
N THR A 51 -5.19 -4.68 -16.63
CA THR A 51 -5.44 -5.30 -17.94
C THR A 51 -6.26 -6.57 -17.81
N GLU A 52 -7.09 -6.86 -18.83
CA GLU A 52 -7.85 -8.11 -18.92
C GLU A 52 -7.01 -9.27 -19.48
N GLN A 53 -5.97 -8.97 -20.26
CA GLN A 53 -5.13 -9.95 -20.92
C GLN A 53 -3.82 -10.14 -20.17
N PHE A 54 -3.28 -11.35 -20.19
CA PHE A 54 -1.93 -11.56 -19.65
C PHE A 54 -0.93 -10.69 -20.40
N PRO A 55 0.05 -10.09 -19.70
CA PRO A 55 1.08 -9.33 -20.37
C PRO A 55 1.92 -10.24 -21.26
N GLU A 56 2.18 -9.79 -22.48
CA GLU A 56 3.08 -10.49 -23.38
C GLU A 56 4.53 -10.39 -22.89
N ILE A 57 5.15 -11.54 -22.63
CA ILE A 57 6.57 -11.63 -22.28
C ILE A 57 7.31 -12.10 -23.52
N THR A 58 8.06 -11.19 -24.15
CA THR A 58 8.85 -11.50 -25.35
C THR A 58 10.17 -12.17 -24.98
N PHE A 59 10.77 -12.89 -25.94
CA PHE A 59 12.10 -13.48 -25.74
C PHE A 59 13.17 -12.43 -25.37
N GLU A 60 13.09 -11.23 -25.96
CA GLU A 60 13.99 -10.12 -25.59
C GLU A 60 13.85 -9.73 -24.12
N MET A 61 12.64 -9.67 -23.57
CA MET A 61 12.42 -9.39 -22.15
C MET A 61 13.00 -10.49 -21.26
N ILE A 62 12.92 -11.76 -21.68
CA ILE A 62 13.45 -12.90 -20.91
C ILE A 62 14.98 -12.81 -20.75
N LYS A 63 15.70 -12.22 -21.71
CA LYS A 63 17.15 -11.94 -21.54
C LYS A 63 17.44 -11.13 -20.28
N GLY A 64 16.50 -10.28 -19.88
CA GLY A 64 16.53 -9.51 -18.64
C GLY A 64 16.61 -10.32 -17.35
N MET A 65 16.41 -11.65 -17.39
CA MET A 65 16.73 -12.53 -16.26
C MET A 65 18.23 -12.46 -15.91
N ASN A 66 19.11 -12.24 -16.89
CA ASN A 66 20.50 -11.90 -16.65
C ASN A 66 20.68 -10.37 -16.65
N LYS A 67 20.37 -9.76 -15.50
CA LYS A 67 20.42 -8.30 -15.31
C LYS A 67 21.80 -7.68 -15.55
N GLU A 68 22.88 -8.42 -15.32
CA GLU A 68 24.25 -7.92 -15.49
C GLU A 68 24.58 -7.65 -16.97
N LEU A 69 24.08 -8.53 -17.85
CA LEU A 69 24.28 -8.40 -19.30
C LEU A 69 23.17 -7.58 -19.98
N PHE A 70 21.93 -7.63 -19.46
CA PHE A 70 20.75 -7.05 -20.11
C PHE A 70 19.95 -6.16 -19.12
N PRO A 71 20.51 -5.03 -18.66
CA PRO A 71 19.90 -4.20 -17.63
C PRO A 71 18.57 -3.54 -18.06
N GLU A 72 18.44 -3.17 -19.35
CA GLU A 72 17.22 -2.53 -19.87
C GLU A 72 16.07 -3.53 -20.05
N GLU A 73 16.37 -4.73 -20.56
CA GLU A 73 15.43 -5.84 -20.66
C GLU A 73 14.98 -6.28 -19.27
N ALA A 74 15.90 -6.32 -18.31
CA ALA A 74 15.59 -6.63 -16.91
C ALA A 74 14.58 -5.62 -16.35
N LYS A 75 14.81 -4.33 -16.58
CA LYS A 75 13.89 -3.27 -16.15
C LYS A 75 12.49 -3.47 -16.76
N LYS A 76 12.39 -3.71 -18.06
CA LYS A 76 11.10 -3.96 -18.75
C LYS A 76 10.39 -5.20 -18.20
N LEU A 77 11.13 -6.29 -18.02
CA LEU A 77 10.60 -7.52 -17.45
C LEU A 77 10.07 -7.30 -16.03
N PHE A 78 10.83 -6.61 -15.17
CA PHE A 78 10.38 -6.30 -13.81
C PHE A 78 9.17 -5.38 -13.76
N GLU A 79 9.13 -4.35 -14.61
CA GLU A 79 7.97 -3.46 -14.71
C GLU A 79 6.72 -4.24 -15.09
N VAL A 80 6.81 -5.13 -16.08
CA VAL A 80 5.67 -5.95 -16.50
C VAL A 80 5.21 -6.90 -15.40
N LEU A 81 6.14 -7.60 -14.74
CA LEU A 81 5.80 -8.59 -13.71
C LEU A 81 5.27 -7.96 -12.41
N LEU A 82 5.82 -6.82 -11.99
CA LEU A 82 5.50 -6.22 -10.69
C LEU A 82 4.48 -5.08 -10.77
N LEU A 83 4.22 -4.52 -11.95
CA LEU A 83 3.31 -3.37 -12.11
C LEU A 83 2.07 -3.68 -12.96
N THR A 84 1.86 -4.94 -13.33
CA THR A 84 0.65 -5.38 -14.03
C THR A 84 -0.26 -6.13 -13.07
N LYS A 85 -1.56 -5.85 -13.10
CA LYS A 85 -2.59 -6.57 -12.34
C LYS A 85 -3.83 -6.78 -13.21
N GLN A 86 -4.64 -7.79 -12.89
CA GLN A 86 -5.87 -8.06 -13.62
C GLN A 86 -6.89 -6.92 -13.43
N GLU A 87 -7.63 -6.58 -14.48
CA GLU A 87 -8.60 -5.45 -14.51
C GLU A 87 -9.65 -5.51 -13.40
N ILE A 88 -10.07 -6.69 -12.96
CA ILE A 88 -11.04 -6.84 -11.86
C ILE A 88 -10.59 -6.17 -10.55
N TRP A 89 -9.28 -5.97 -10.36
CA TRP A 89 -8.70 -5.30 -9.19
C TRP A 89 -8.50 -3.79 -9.36
N ASN A 90 -8.95 -3.19 -10.48
CA ASN A 90 -8.77 -1.77 -10.77
C ASN A 90 -9.41 -0.85 -9.70
N TYR A 91 -10.41 -1.36 -8.97
CA TYR A 91 -11.03 -0.66 -7.83
C TYR A 91 -10.06 -0.33 -6.69
N GLU A 92 -8.89 -0.98 -6.63
CA GLU A 92 -7.89 -0.69 -5.61
C GLU A 92 -7.13 0.62 -5.88
N ASN A 93 -7.08 1.09 -7.13
CA ASN A 93 -6.29 2.26 -7.53
C ASN A 93 -4.84 2.18 -6.99
N GLU A 94 -4.21 1.02 -7.20
CA GLU A 94 -2.96 0.63 -6.55
C GLU A 94 -1.75 1.38 -7.14
N TYR A 95 -0.83 1.75 -6.25
CA TYR A 95 0.52 2.20 -6.56
C TYR A 95 1.50 1.31 -5.83
N ARG A 96 2.63 0.97 -6.48
CA ARG A 96 3.71 0.20 -5.86
C ARG A 96 5.00 0.99 -5.85
N SER A 97 5.69 0.94 -4.73
CA SER A 97 7.11 1.30 -4.63
C SER A 97 7.94 0.03 -4.53
N ILE A 98 8.98 -0.07 -5.37
CA ILE A 98 9.82 -1.26 -5.48
C ILE A 98 11.26 -0.86 -5.26
N ILE A 99 11.89 -1.42 -4.22
CA ILE A 99 13.28 -1.11 -3.87
C ILE A 99 14.13 -2.38 -3.73
N PRO A 100 15.45 -2.30 -3.96
CA PRO A 100 16.37 -3.41 -3.69
C PRO A 100 16.30 -3.88 -2.22
N ILE A 101 16.52 -5.17 -1.96
CA ILE A 101 16.48 -5.71 -0.59
C ILE A 101 17.50 -5.01 0.33
N LYS A 102 18.67 -4.65 -0.21
CA LYS A 102 19.72 -3.91 0.51
C LYS A 102 19.27 -2.51 1.00
N ASN A 103 18.15 -1.99 0.51
CA ASN A 103 17.58 -0.70 0.93
C ASN A 103 16.45 -0.87 1.96
N LEU A 104 16.10 -2.11 2.34
CA LEU A 104 15.18 -2.38 3.44
C LEU A 104 15.93 -2.37 4.78
N ALA A 105 15.19 -2.20 5.86
CA ALA A 105 15.75 -2.42 7.21
C ALA A 105 16.15 -3.89 7.38
N GLU A 106 16.96 -4.19 8.42
CA GLU A 106 17.47 -5.54 8.68
C GLU A 106 16.37 -6.59 8.86
N ASN A 107 15.20 -6.18 9.36
CA ASN A 107 14.02 -7.01 9.49
C ASN A 107 13.23 -7.21 8.17
N GLY A 108 13.74 -6.71 7.05
CA GLY A 108 13.10 -6.80 5.74
C GLY A 108 11.94 -5.82 5.51
N LEU A 109 11.71 -4.86 6.42
CA LEU A 109 10.64 -3.88 6.30
C LEU A 109 11.10 -2.56 5.69
N PHE A 110 10.13 -1.82 5.15
CA PHE A 110 10.33 -0.42 4.77
C PHE A 110 10.46 0.43 6.03
N SER A 111 11.53 1.21 6.10
CA SER A 111 11.70 2.21 7.16
C SER A 111 10.98 3.50 6.75
N LEU A 112 9.79 3.71 7.29
CA LEU A 112 8.99 4.91 7.05
C LEU A 112 9.18 5.91 8.22
N PRO A 113 9.46 7.19 7.93
CA PRO A 113 9.54 8.23 8.95
C PRO A 113 8.18 8.40 9.64
N LYS A 114 8.17 8.75 10.93
CA LYS A 114 6.91 8.88 11.67
C LYS A 114 6.06 10.03 11.16
N GLU A 115 6.72 11.06 10.68
CA GLU A 115 6.17 12.32 10.21
C GLU A 115 5.31 12.14 8.96
N CYS A 116 5.51 11.06 8.18
CA CYS A 116 4.70 10.78 7.00
C CYS A 116 3.34 10.13 7.33
N PHE A 117 3.10 9.65 8.55
CA PHE A 117 1.80 9.08 8.91
C PHE A 117 0.79 10.18 9.20
N LYS A 118 -0.07 10.48 8.22
CA LYS A 118 -1.07 11.54 8.27
C LYS A 118 -2.30 11.14 9.08
N SER A 119 -2.77 9.91 8.89
CA SER A 119 -3.88 9.36 9.66
C SER A 119 -3.81 7.84 9.84
N VAL A 120 -4.49 7.34 10.87
CA VAL A 120 -4.81 5.91 11.03
C VAL A 120 -6.31 5.78 11.06
N THR A 121 -6.85 4.84 10.28
CA THR A 121 -8.26 4.50 10.27
C THR A 121 -8.47 3.13 10.89
N LEU A 122 -9.46 3.02 11.76
CA LEU A 122 -9.86 1.77 12.39
C LEU A 122 -11.02 1.15 11.60
N GLY A 123 -10.99 -0.17 11.46
CA GLY A 123 -12.03 -0.93 10.78
C GLY A 123 -13.34 -0.99 11.55
N CYS A 124 -14.46 -1.09 10.83
CA CYS A 124 -15.81 -1.02 11.40
C CYS A 124 -16.24 -2.26 12.20
N ALA A 125 -15.52 -3.38 12.08
CA ALA A 125 -15.80 -4.63 12.79
C ALA A 125 -14.82 -4.90 13.96
N MET A 126 -14.01 -3.91 14.31
CA MET A 126 -13.02 -4.01 15.38
C MET A 126 -13.70 -4.13 16.75
N GLN A 127 -13.19 -5.03 17.59
CA GLN A 127 -13.68 -5.20 18.97
C GLN A 127 -13.13 -4.10 19.88
N GLU A 128 -13.93 -3.69 20.87
CA GLU A 128 -13.57 -2.59 21.80
C GLU A 128 -12.23 -2.81 22.52
N GLN A 129 -11.92 -4.06 22.90
CA GLN A 129 -10.66 -4.36 23.56
C GLN A 129 -9.45 -4.06 22.66
N ASP A 130 -9.52 -4.44 21.37
CA ASP A 130 -8.43 -4.24 20.42
C ASP A 130 -8.38 -2.79 19.93
N ARG A 131 -9.54 -2.16 19.77
CA ARG A 131 -9.67 -0.71 19.54
C ARG A 131 -8.89 0.07 20.58
N ASN A 132 -9.13 -0.17 21.87
CA ASN A 132 -8.45 0.55 22.94
C ASN A 132 -6.92 0.29 22.97
N LYS A 133 -6.48 -0.94 22.71
CA LYS A 133 -5.06 -1.28 22.59
C LYS A 133 -4.40 -0.51 21.44
N ILE A 134 -5.03 -0.50 20.27
CA ILE A 134 -4.53 0.17 19.07
C ILE A 134 -4.45 1.68 19.29
N LEU A 135 -5.49 2.29 19.87
CA LEU A 135 -5.48 3.71 20.21
C LEU A 135 -4.33 4.06 21.16
N CYS A 136 -4.09 3.24 22.19
CA CYS A 136 -2.96 3.42 23.09
C CYS A 136 -1.61 3.37 22.35
N MET A 137 -1.43 2.41 21.43
CA MET A 137 -0.22 2.32 20.61
C MET A 137 -0.05 3.53 19.69
N ILE A 138 -1.11 4.01 19.05
CA ILE A 138 -1.07 5.18 18.18
C ILE A 138 -0.67 6.42 18.99
N HIS A 139 -1.32 6.67 20.13
CA HIS A 139 -0.99 7.81 20.99
C HIS A 139 0.46 7.77 21.51
N ASN A 140 1.00 6.59 21.81
CA ASN A 140 2.36 6.45 22.32
C ASN A 140 3.43 6.57 21.23
N HIS A 141 3.16 6.11 20.00
CA HIS A 141 4.18 5.99 18.96
C HIS A 141 4.04 6.99 17.81
N LEU A 142 2.82 7.47 17.55
CA LEU A 142 2.42 8.37 16.46
C LEU A 142 1.46 9.47 16.98
N PRO A 143 1.88 10.30 17.95
CA PRO A 143 0.99 11.23 18.65
C PRO A 143 0.40 12.33 17.76
N GLU A 144 1.03 12.65 16.64
CA GLU A 144 0.60 13.71 15.71
C GLU A 144 -0.36 13.20 14.61
N THR A 145 -0.62 11.90 14.56
CA THR A 145 -1.41 11.26 13.50
C THR A 145 -2.90 11.36 13.81
N ASN A 146 -3.71 11.79 12.84
CA ASN A 146 -5.17 11.84 13.00
C ASN A 146 -5.76 10.44 13.10
N ILE A 147 -6.82 10.29 13.90
CA ILE A 147 -7.49 9.00 14.09
C ILE A 147 -8.88 9.07 13.48
N PHE A 148 -9.23 8.06 12.69
CA PHE A 148 -10.54 7.90 12.09
C PHE A 148 -11.10 6.50 12.35
N GLU A 149 -12.41 6.38 12.23
CA GLU A 149 -13.14 5.12 12.30
C GLU A 149 -14.06 4.98 11.12
N ASN A 150 -14.05 3.78 10.53
CA ASN A 150 -15.05 3.42 9.57
C ASN A 150 -16.33 2.94 10.26
N LYS A 151 -17.48 3.33 9.74
CA LYS A 151 -18.79 2.79 10.10
C LYS A 151 -19.53 2.34 8.86
N ILE A 152 -20.32 1.27 8.99
CA ILE A 152 -21.17 0.82 7.89
C ILE A 152 -22.24 1.89 7.65
N ASN A 153 -22.31 2.39 6.41
CA ASN A 153 -23.36 3.33 6.04
C ASN A 153 -24.71 2.57 6.00
N LYS A 154 -25.74 3.13 6.65
CA LYS A 154 -27.06 2.48 6.74
C LYS A 154 -27.92 2.60 5.48
N ARG A 155 -27.50 3.41 4.50
CA ARG A 155 -28.28 3.77 3.30
C ARG A 155 -27.67 3.24 1.99
N ASN A 156 -26.40 2.86 2.00
CA ASN A 156 -25.70 2.36 0.81
C ASN A 156 -24.55 1.40 1.21
N TYR A 157 -23.94 0.74 0.21
CA TYR A 157 -22.84 -0.21 0.40
C TYR A 157 -21.47 0.49 0.54
N SER A 158 -21.39 1.52 1.38
CA SER A 158 -20.14 2.27 1.64
C SER A 158 -19.79 2.31 3.13
N LEU A 159 -18.57 2.77 3.41
CA LEU A 159 -18.09 3.04 4.76
C LEU A 159 -18.06 4.55 4.99
N ASP A 160 -18.72 4.99 6.05
CA ASP A 160 -18.62 6.35 6.56
C ASP A 160 -17.30 6.51 7.31
N HIS A 161 -16.56 7.55 6.96
CA HIS A 161 -15.24 7.83 7.51
C HIS A 161 -15.32 8.96 8.54
N LEU A 162 -15.27 8.61 9.83
CA LEU A 162 -15.55 9.52 10.93
C LEU A 162 -14.28 9.83 11.72
N LYS A 163 -14.03 11.11 12.01
CA LYS A 163 -12.91 11.51 12.87
C LYS A 163 -13.23 11.22 14.34
N VAL A 164 -12.25 10.68 15.05
CA VAL A 164 -12.32 10.37 16.51
C VAL A 164 -11.63 11.46 17.32
#